data_AF-A0A9W6XYV3-F1
#
_entry.id   AF-A0A9W6XYV3-F1
#
_cell.length_a   1.000
_cell.length_b   1.000
_cell.length_c   1.000
_cell.angle_alpha   90.00
_cell.angle_beta   90.00
_cell.angle_gamma   90.00
#
_symmetry.space_group_name_H-M   'P 1'
#
loop_
_entity.id
_entity.type
_entity.pdbx_description
1 polymer ?
#
loop_
_entity_poly.entity_id
_entity_poly.type
_entity_poly.pdbx_seq_one_letter_code
_entity_poly.pdbx_strand_id
1 'polypeptide(L)'
;MDNYYTSVQLLMDLRLKGLYGRGTVRGGSKHYPKHTILQKEESTRGDYQQSVASEHDVLAASWCDGSIVTMVTNADPFTTTTVTRRFGASNYQFPAPTCILNYNQHMQGVDRLDQIRARFLLADGHSYKRWHKTLALALIDIARANAYLTRRIAIDTSRDRDPHRTFLTELVSELISGRWKDAPSDGRMVFGCSVDREIDTTVMATPPSIDYPVTNVHNPQMQCEVMSSKQLYKDKGRRKREYVICHYEGRYPTEVTDHWLTHSVCLCRVVHGDADTPYTCPQNTWTCWDKFHRFYPTKGLFSDRGNI
;
A
#
# COMPACT_ATOMS: atom_id res chain seq x y z
N MET A 1 -0.73 8.96 -17.56
CA MET A 1 0.21 9.90 -16.91
C MET A 1 0.14 11.24 -17.62
N ASP A 2 0.26 12.33 -16.86
CA ASP A 2 0.31 13.67 -17.43
C ASP A 2 1.67 13.94 -18.10
N ASN A 3 1.73 14.96 -18.95
CA ASN A 3 2.90 15.36 -19.72
C ASN A 3 4.08 15.81 -18.86
N TYR A 4 3.84 16.19 -17.60
CA TYR A 4 4.90 16.50 -16.64
C TYR A 4 5.70 15.26 -16.25
N TYR A 5 5.06 14.09 -16.21
CA TYR A 5 5.65 12.83 -15.74
C TYR A 5 5.97 11.86 -16.86
N THR A 6 5.70 12.19 -18.12
CA THR A 6 5.78 11.23 -19.23
C THR A 6 6.82 11.62 -20.26
N SER A 7 7.68 10.67 -20.63
CA SER A 7 8.61 10.79 -21.75
C SER A 7 8.75 9.44 -22.46
N VAL A 8 9.25 9.47 -23.69
CA VAL A 8 9.51 8.25 -24.47
C VAL A 8 10.55 7.37 -23.78
N GLN A 9 11.64 7.97 -23.29
CA GLN A 9 12.70 7.26 -22.55
C GLN A 9 12.16 6.61 -21.27
N LEU A 10 11.31 7.31 -20.51
CA LEU A 10 10.70 6.74 -19.31
C LEU A 10 9.93 5.46 -19.64
N LEU A 11 9.14 5.45 -20.73
CA LEU A 11 8.38 4.25 -21.09
C LEU A 11 9.27 3.10 -21.57
N MET A 12 10.41 3.39 -22.19
CA MET A 12 11.43 2.39 -22.51
C MET A 12 12.02 1.78 -21.23
N ASP A 13 12.39 2.62 -20.26
CA ASP A 13 12.96 2.17 -18.99
C ASP A 13 11.96 1.39 -18.13
N LEU A 14 10.69 1.83 -18.12
CA LEU A 14 9.61 1.11 -17.43
C LEU A 14 9.39 -0.27 -18.04
N ARG A 15 9.48 -0.39 -19.36
CA ARG A 15 9.35 -1.68 -20.06
C ARG A 15 10.41 -2.69 -19.59
N LEU A 16 11.66 -2.25 -19.44
CA LEU A 16 12.75 -3.08 -18.91
C LEU A 16 12.49 -3.58 -17.48
N LYS A 17 11.65 -2.88 -16.72
CA LYS A 17 11.24 -3.24 -15.36
C LYS A 17 9.91 -4.01 -15.31
N GLY A 18 9.35 -4.40 -16.46
CA GLY A 18 8.05 -5.06 -16.55
C GLY A 18 6.86 -4.13 -16.22
N LEU A 19 7.05 -2.81 -16.30
CA LEU A 19 6.04 -1.82 -16.02
C LEU A 19 5.51 -1.20 -17.32
N TYR A 20 4.18 -1.05 -17.34
CA TYR A 20 3.45 -0.54 -18.49
C TYR A 20 2.82 0.81 -18.16
N GLY A 21 2.88 1.73 -19.11
CA GLY A 21 2.44 3.10 -18.94
C GLY A 21 1.94 3.71 -20.23
N ARG A 22 1.07 4.70 -20.07
CA ARG A 22 0.59 5.57 -21.15
C ARG A 22 0.47 6.98 -20.61
N GLY A 23 0.76 7.97 -21.44
CA GLY A 23 0.62 9.35 -21.02
C GLY A 23 0.71 10.34 -22.15
N THR A 24 0.19 11.53 -21.90
CA THR A 24 0.37 12.66 -22.81
C THR A 24 1.83 13.09 -22.78
N VAL A 25 2.33 13.60 -23.91
CA VAL A 25 3.69 14.13 -24.05
C VAL A 25 3.58 15.52 -24.64
N ARG A 26 4.54 16.40 -24.37
CA ARG A 26 4.61 17.70 -25.05
C ARG A 26 5.13 17.51 -26.47
N GLY A 27 4.52 18.15 -27.47
CA GLY A 27 4.94 18.01 -28.88
C GLY A 27 6.41 18.37 -29.15
N GLY A 28 7.01 19.24 -28.34
CA GLY A 28 8.44 19.59 -28.43
C GLY A 28 9.40 18.60 -27.73
N SER A 29 8.94 17.45 -27.26
CA SER A 29 9.78 16.48 -26.56
C SER A 29 10.82 15.85 -27.49
N LYS A 30 12.09 15.83 -27.06
CA LYS A 30 13.27 15.45 -27.87
C LYS A 30 13.13 14.09 -28.58
N HIS A 31 12.56 13.10 -27.90
CA HIS A 31 12.49 11.72 -28.37
C HIS A 31 11.14 11.37 -28.98
N TYR A 32 10.21 12.34 -29.07
CA TYR A 32 8.91 12.12 -29.68
C TYR A 32 9.02 12.21 -31.22
N PRO A 33 8.47 11.25 -31.98
CA PRO A 33 8.59 11.24 -33.43
C PRO A 33 7.81 12.41 -34.05
N LYS A 34 8.53 13.41 -34.57
CA LYS A 34 7.93 14.63 -35.16
C LYS A 34 6.98 14.33 -36.31
N HIS A 35 7.27 13.31 -37.12
CA HIS A 35 6.42 12.89 -38.23
C HIS A 35 5.06 12.33 -37.79
N THR A 36 4.88 12.05 -36.49
CA THR A 36 3.62 11.58 -35.91
C THR A 36 2.78 12.73 -35.36
N ILE A 37 3.29 13.97 -35.37
CA ILE A 37 2.55 15.14 -34.89
C ILE A 37 1.74 15.70 -36.05
N LEU A 38 0.42 15.71 -35.90
CA LEU A 38 -0.49 16.38 -36.84
C LEU A 38 -0.20 17.89 -36.96
N GLN A 39 -0.54 18.49 -38.10
CA GLN A 39 -0.55 19.93 -38.32
C GLN A 39 -1.92 20.48 -37.93
N LYS A 40 -2.00 21.50 -37.06
CA LYS A 40 -3.28 21.95 -36.50
C LYS A 40 -4.18 22.56 -37.59
N GLU A 41 -3.57 23.28 -38.52
CA GLU A 41 -4.21 24.04 -39.58
C GLU A 41 -4.88 23.11 -40.61
N GLU A 42 -4.37 21.89 -40.76
CA GLU A 42 -4.84 20.89 -41.73
C GLU A 42 -5.72 19.81 -41.08
N SER A 43 -5.80 19.79 -39.74
CA SER A 43 -6.48 18.72 -39.00
C SER A 43 -7.87 19.12 -38.55
N THR A 44 -8.82 18.23 -38.81
CA THR A 44 -10.17 18.28 -38.26
C THR A 44 -10.29 17.37 -37.04
N ARG A 45 -11.35 17.57 -36.24
CA ARG A 45 -11.56 16.76 -35.03
C ARG A 45 -11.78 15.30 -35.40
N GLY A 46 -11.05 14.40 -34.76
CA GLY A 46 -11.05 12.98 -35.07
C GLY A 46 -9.83 12.54 -35.89
N ASP A 47 -9.12 13.47 -36.54
CA ASP A 47 -7.90 13.12 -37.27
C ASP A 47 -6.83 12.63 -36.29
N TYR A 48 -6.12 11.57 -36.68
CA TYR A 48 -5.07 10.95 -35.88
C TYR A 48 -3.91 10.49 -36.75
N GLN A 49 -2.75 10.37 -36.11
CA GLN A 49 -1.59 9.69 -36.67
C GLN A 49 -0.92 8.84 -35.60
N GLN A 50 -0.43 7.67 -35.99
CA GLN A 50 0.25 6.73 -35.09
C GLN A 50 1.58 6.28 -35.70
N SER A 51 2.58 6.05 -34.86
CA SER A 51 3.84 5.44 -35.23
C SER A 51 4.31 4.48 -34.14
N VAL A 52 4.96 3.39 -34.55
CA VAL A 52 5.46 2.35 -33.66
C VAL A 52 6.96 2.26 -33.79
N ALA A 53 7.67 2.31 -32.67
CA ALA A 53 9.06 1.92 -32.59
C ALA A 53 9.13 0.43 -32.24
N SER A 54 9.18 -0.43 -33.26
CA SER A 54 9.15 -1.90 -33.09
C SER A 54 10.29 -2.44 -32.24
N GLU A 55 11.46 -1.81 -32.27
CA GLU A 55 12.63 -2.20 -31.45
C GLU A 55 12.42 -1.96 -29.95
N HIS A 56 11.47 -1.09 -29.58
CA HIS A 56 11.27 -0.66 -28.21
C HIS A 56 9.87 -0.95 -27.66
N ASP A 57 8.98 -1.54 -28.46
CA ASP A 57 7.56 -1.73 -28.12
C ASP A 57 6.86 -0.44 -27.65
N VAL A 58 7.21 0.70 -28.26
CA VAL A 58 6.61 2.01 -27.93
C VAL A 58 5.78 2.50 -29.10
N LEU A 59 4.53 2.87 -28.80
CA LEU A 59 3.60 3.54 -29.69
C LEU A 59 3.57 5.05 -29.36
N ALA A 60 3.72 5.88 -30.38
CA ALA A 60 3.41 7.29 -30.34
C ALA A 60 2.15 7.58 -31.15
N ALA A 61 1.32 8.51 -30.68
CA ALA A 61 0.08 8.85 -31.33
C ALA A 61 -0.25 10.34 -31.16
N SER A 62 -0.70 11.00 -32.21
CA SER A 62 -1.35 12.31 -32.10
C SER A 62 -2.81 12.22 -32.52
N TRP A 63 -3.66 13.03 -31.89
CA TRP A 63 -5.09 13.07 -32.15
C TRP A 63 -5.64 14.48 -32.00
N CYS A 64 -6.51 14.91 -32.92
CA CYS A 64 -7.15 16.21 -32.88
C CYS A 64 -8.51 16.14 -32.19
N ASP A 65 -8.64 16.77 -31.00
CA ASP A 65 -9.91 16.90 -30.26
C ASP A 65 -10.46 18.34 -30.28
N GLY A 66 -9.83 19.21 -31.07
CA GLY A 66 -9.94 20.68 -31.07
C GLY A 66 -8.57 21.34 -30.83
N SER A 67 -7.71 20.65 -30.09
CA SER A 67 -6.26 20.85 -30.10
C SER A 67 -5.59 19.50 -30.32
N ILE A 68 -4.34 19.52 -30.79
CA ILE A 68 -3.58 18.28 -30.99
C ILE A 68 -3.11 17.78 -29.63
N VAL A 69 -3.51 16.56 -29.30
CA VAL A 69 -3.02 15.82 -28.15
C VAL A 69 -1.99 14.82 -28.65
N THR A 70 -0.77 14.89 -28.12
CA THR A 70 0.29 13.92 -28.37
C THR A 70 0.41 12.96 -27.19
N MET A 71 0.55 11.67 -27.49
CA MET A 71 0.54 10.57 -26.53
C MET A 71 1.64 9.56 -26.84
N VAL A 72 2.19 8.96 -25.79
CA VAL A 72 3.11 7.83 -25.89
C VAL A 72 2.65 6.72 -24.94
N THR A 73 2.84 5.47 -25.37
CA THR A 73 2.45 4.29 -24.61
C THR A 73 3.33 3.09 -24.95
N ASN A 74 3.60 2.24 -23.97
CA ASN A 74 4.18 0.90 -24.15
C ASN A 74 3.17 -0.21 -23.75
N ALA A 75 1.92 0.19 -23.52
CA ALA A 75 0.86 -0.62 -22.92
C ALA A 75 -0.32 -0.88 -23.88
N ASP A 76 -0.38 -0.15 -24.99
CA ASP A 76 -1.51 -0.16 -25.91
C ASP A 76 -1.09 -0.68 -27.29
N PRO A 77 -1.98 -1.41 -27.99
CA PRO A 77 -1.72 -1.86 -29.35
C PRO A 77 -1.85 -0.73 -30.38
N PHE A 78 -1.25 -0.93 -31.56
CA PHE A 78 -1.47 -0.11 -32.76
C PHE A 78 -2.85 -0.44 -33.36
N THR A 79 -3.91 0.03 -32.71
CA THR A 79 -5.28 -0.13 -33.19
C THR A 79 -6.06 1.18 -33.07
N THR A 80 -7.10 1.28 -33.89
CA THR A 80 -8.05 2.39 -33.88
C THR A 80 -9.35 1.95 -33.20
N THR A 81 -9.97 2.88 -32.49
CA THR A 81 -11.29 2.74 -31.87
C THR A 81 -12.10 4.01 -32.11
N THR A 82 -13.29 4.10 -31.53
CA THR A 82 -14.07 5.33 -31.45
C THR A 82 -14.05 5.92 -30.04
N VAL A 83 -14.08 7.25 -29.97
CA VAL A 83 -14.25 8.02 -28.73
C VAL A 83 -15.49 8.89 -28.86
N THR A 84 -16.35 8.87 -27.84
CA THR A 84 -17.56 9.68 -27.78
C THR A 84 -17.27 11.05 -27.19
N ARG A 85 -17.74 12.10 -27.86
CA ARG A 85 -17.67 13.49 -27.40
C ARG A 85 -19.06 14.12 -27.38
N ARG A 86 -19.38 14.78 -26.27
CA ARG A 86 -20.66 15.48 -26.09
C ARG A 86 -20.54 16.92 -26.55
N PHE A 87 -21.48 17.36 -27.38
CA PHE A 87 -21.66 18.75 -27.79
C PHE A 87 -23.09 19.18 -27.48
N GLY A 88 -23.24 20.07 -26.50
CA GLY A 88 -24.56 20.43 -25.98
C GLY A 88 -25.31 19.20 -25.45
N ALA A 89 -26.46 18.89 -26.06
CA ALA A 89 -27.28 17.73 -25.70
C ALA A 89 -26.91 16.45 -26.49
N SER A 90 -26.13 16.56 -27.56
CA SER A 90 -25.88 15.48 -28.51
C SER A 90 -24.51 14.82 -28.32
N ASN A 91 -24.41 13.53 -28.60
CA ASN A 91 -23.16 12.76 -28.58
C ASN A 91 -22.70 12.44 -30.00
N TYR A 92 -21.42 12.65 -30.26
CA TYR A 92 -20.79 12.40 -31.55
C TYR A 92 -19.63 11.42 -31.35
N GLN A 93 -19.43 10.53 -32.31
CA GLN A 93 -18.33 9.57 -32.28
C GLN A 93 -17.25 9.99 -33.26
N PHE A 94 -16.01 9.95 -32.81
CA PHE A 94 -14.83 10.25 -33.63
C PHE A 94 -13.90 9.05 -33.62
N PRO A 95 -13.23 8.75 -34.75
CA PRO A 95 -12.15 7.79 -34.74
C PRO A 95 -10.99 8.31 -33.88
N ALA A 96 -10.33 7.41 -33.17
CA ALA A 96 -9.18 7.73 -32.32
C ALA A 96 -8.30 6.50 -32.10
N PRO A 97 -6.99 6.69 -31.86
CA PRO A 97 -6.12 5.61 -31.39
C PRO A 97 -6.65 4.97 -30.09
N THR A 98 -6.54 3.65 -29.95
CA THR A 98 -6.98 2.93 -28.73
C THR A 98 -6.34 3.48 -27.45
N CYS A 99 -5.09 3.96 -27.53
CA CYS A 99 -4.42 4.57 -26.40
C CYS A 99 -5.14 5.85 -25.88
N ILE A 100 -5.78 6.63 -26.75
CA ILE A 100 -6.55 7.83 -26.37
C ILE A 100 -7.78 7.43 -25.56
N LEU A 101 -8.54 6.43 -26.02
CA LEU A 101 -9.70 5.91 -25.30
C LEU A 101 -9.28 5.44 -23.90
N ASN A 102 -8.26 4.59 -23.84
CA ASN A 102 -7.82 4.01 -22.58
C ASN A 102 -7.24 5.07 -21.63
N TYR A 103 -6.55 6.09 -22.15
CA TYR A 103 -6.10 7.22 -21.35
C TYR A 103 -7.28 7.97 -20.74
N ASN A 104 -8.28 8.34 -21.54
CA ASN A 104 -9.47 9.07 -21.06
C ASN A 104 -10.25 8.28 -20.00
N GLN A 105 -10.31 6.95 -20.12
CA GLN A 105 -10.97 6.09 -19.14
C GLN A 105 -10.24 6.04 -17.78
N HIS A 106 -8.90 6.05 -17.78
CA HIS A 106 -8.09 5.73 -16.60
C HIS A 106 -7.30 6.92 -16.01
N MET A 107 -7.22 8.06 -16.69
CA MET A 107 -6.41 9.22 -16.23
C MET A 107 -6.90 9.86 -14.93
N GLN A 108 -8.17 9.67 -14.57
CA GLN A 108 -8.85 10.39 -13.47
C GLN A 108 -8.61 9.78 -12.09
N GLY A 109 -7.69 8.81 -11.94
CA GLY A 109 -7.50 8.11 -10.66
C GLY A 109 -7.15 9.07 -9.51
N VAL A 110 -6.21 9.98 -9.74
CA VAL A 110 -5.80 11.00 -8.76
C VAL A 110 -6.93 11.99 -8.48
N ASP A 111 -7.56 12.52 -9.53
CA ASP A 111 -8.66 13.49 -9.40
C ASP A 111 -9.86 12.91 -8.65
N ARG A 112 -10.18 11.63 -8.86
CA ARG A 112 -11.25 10.93 -8.15
C ARG A 112 -10.92 10.76 -6.67
N LEU A 113 -9.68 10.39 -6.35
CA LEU A 113 -9.23 10.33 -4.95
C LEU A 113 -9.29 11.70 -4.30
N ASP A 114 -8.89 12.75 -5.02
CA ASP A 114 -8.94 14.12 -4.52
C ASP A 114 -10.37 14.59 -4.29
N GLN A 115 -11.30 14.29 -5.20
CA GLN A 115 -12.74 14.54 -5.01
C GLN A 115 -13.30 13.84 -3.78
N ILE A 116 -12.94 12.57 -3.55
CA ILE A 116 -13.34 11.82 -2.36
C ILE A 116 -12.79 12.50 -1.11
N ARG A 117 -11.50 12.86 -1.10
CA ARG A 117 -10.85 13.53 0.03
C ARG A 117 -11.48 14.90 0.31
N ALA A 118 -11.70 15.70 -0.73
CA ALA A 118 -12.24 17.05 -0.66
C ALA A 118 -13.61 17.12 0.02
N ARG A 119 -14.44 16.08 -0.14
CA ARG A 119 -15.81 16.05 0.40
C ARG A 119 -15.89 16.24 1.92
N PHE A 120 -14.88 15.77 2.65
CA PHE A 120 -14.84 15.84 4.12
C PHE A 120 -13.47 16.31 4.61
N LEU A 121 -12.77 17.11 3.81
CA LEU A 121 -11.36 17.47 4.02
C LEU A 121 -11.13 18.12 5.39
N LEU A 122 -10.29 17.50 6.22
CA LEU A 122 -9.93 18.01 7.53
C LEU A 122 -8.85 19.09 7.43
N ALA A 123 -7.90 18.91 6.50
CA ALA A 123 -6.77 19.80 6.34
C ALA A 123 -7.14 21.24 5.97
N ASP A 124 -8.29 21.45 5.32
CA ASP A 124 -8.77 22.76 4.88
C ASP A 124 -9.71 23.43 5.90
N GLY A 125 -10.41 22.63 6.72
CA GLY A 125 -11.27 23.14 7.80
C GLY A 125 -10.52 23.76 8.98
N HIS A 126 -9.20 23.60 9.05
CA HIS A 126 -8.37 24.09 10.15
C HIS A 126 -7.11 24.79 9.64
N SER A 127 -7.08 26.13 9.75
CA SER A 127 -5.87 26.90 9.46
C SER A 127 -4.89 26.82 10.62
N TYR A 128 -3.78 26.11 10.43
CA TYR A 128 -2.67 26.09 11.38
C TYR A 128 -1.48 26.88 10.82
N LYS A 129 -0.86 27.73 11.65
CA LYS A 129 0.40 28.42 11.31
C LYS A 129 1.58 27.46 11.07
N ARG A 130 1.49 26.22 11.57
CA ARG A 130 2.56 25.22 11.51
C ARG A 130 2.21 24.15 10.47
N TRP A 131 2.98 24.11 9.38
CA TRP A 131 2.72 23.22 8.23
C TRP A 131 2.61 21.73 8.58
N HIS A 132 3.35 21.24 9.60
CA HIS A 132 3.31 19.83 10.00
C HIS A 132 1.95 19.39 10.55
N LYS A 133 1.16 20.31 11.11
CA LYS A 133 -0.20 19.99 11.57
C LYS A 133 -1.13 19.78 10.39
N THR A 134 -1.04 20.64 9.37
CA THR A 134 -1.76 20.49 8.11
C THR A 134 -1.36 19.19 7.40
N LEU A 135 -0.06 18.83 7.41
CA LEU A 135 0.40 17.55 6.87
C LEU A 135 -0.20 16.35 7.64
N ALA A 136 -0.21 16.38 8.97
CA ALA A 136 -0.80 15.32 9.78
C ALA A 136 -2.30 15.12 9.46
N LEU A 137 -3.05 16.21 9.30
CA LEU A 137 -4.45 16.14 8.87
C LEU A 137 -4.60 15.61 7.44
N ALA A 138 -3.72 16.01 6.52
CA ALA A 138 -3.75 15.49 5.15
C ALA A 138 -3.49 13.98 5.10
N LEU A 139 -2.64 13.44 5.97
CA LEU A 139 -2.42 11.99 6.12
C LEU A 139 -3.68 11.28 6.65
N ILE A 140 -4.40 11.88 7.61
CA ILE A 140 -5.68 11.36 8.09
C ILE A 140 -6.74 11.38 6.97
N ASP A 141 -6.79 12.45 6.17
CA ASP A 141 -7.68 12.54 5.00
C ASP A 141 -7.41 11.42 3.98
N ILE A 142 -6.13 11.10 3.74
CA ILE A 142 -5.73 9.97 2.87
C ILE A 142 -6.14 8.63 3.49
N ALA A 143 -5.81 8.41 4.77
CA ALA A 143 -6.14 7.16 5.47
C ALA A 143 -7.67 6.89 5.47
N ARG A 144 -8.47 7.93 5.73
CA ARG A 144 -9.93 7.87 5.63
C ARG A 144 -10.39 7.50 4.23
N ALA A 145 -9.87 8.17 3.19
CA ALA A 145 -10.27 7.91 1.82
C ALA A 145 -9.93 6.46 1.40
N ASN A 146 -8.75 5.98 1.79
CA ASN A 146 -8.35 4.59 1.56
C ASN A 146 -9.27 3.61 2.30
N ALA A 147 -9.55 3.82 3.59
CA ALA A 147 -10.47 2.98 4.35
C ALA A 147 -11.89 2.95 3.75
N TYR A 148 -12.39 4.09 3.28
CA TYR A 148 -13.66 4.17 2.57
C TYR A 148 -13.65 3.36 1.26
N LEU A 149 -12.61 3.51 0.45
CA LEU A 149 -12.46 2.77 -0.81
C LEU A 149 -12.37 1.27 -0.57
N THR A 150 -11.58 0.83 0.42
CA THR A 150 -11.48 -0.58 0.81
C THR A 150 -12.83 -1.12 1.28
N ARG A 151 -13.57 -0.36 2.10
CA ARG A 151 -14.92 -0.76 2.52
C ARG A 151 -15.85 -0.98 1.32
N ARG A 152 -15.81 -0.10 0.32
CA ARG A 152 -16.63 -0.24 -0.89
C ARG A 152 -16.28 -1.46 -1.75
N ILE A 153 -15.06 -1.97 -1.62
CA ILE A 153 -14.63 -3.21 -2.29
C ILE A 153 -15.13 -4.42 -1.48
N ALA A 154 -15.10 -4.35 -0.16
CA ALA A 154 -15.47 -5.46 0.72
C ALA A 154 -16.98 -5.61 0.98
N ILE A 155 -17.73 -4.50 0.95
CA ILE A 155 -19.15 -4.45 1.32
C ILE A 155 -19.93 -3.80 0.17
N ASP A 156 -21.03 -4.44 -0.24
CA ASP A 156 -21.95 -3.84 -1.19
C ASP A 156 -22.68 -2.65 -0.55
N THR A 157 -22.36 -1.44 -1.01
CA THR A 157 -23.00 -0.19 -0.58
C THR A 157 -23.98 0.35 -1.62
N SER A 158 -24.44 -0.48 -2.57
CA SER A 158 -25.32 -0.06 -3.68
C SER A 158 -26.68 0.49 -3.21
N ARG A 159 -27.17 0.01 -2.07
CA ARG A 159 -28.46 0.39 -1.49
C ARG A 159 -28.39 1.66 -0.63
N ASP A 160 -27.19 2.13 -0.32
CA ASP A 160 -27.01 3.31 0.51
C ASP A 160 -27.23 4.58 -0.31
N ARG A 161 -28.08 5.48 0.20
CA ARG A 161 -28.29 6.80 -0.41
C ARG A 161 -27.00 7.64 -0.44
N ASP A 162 -26.17 7.51 0.59
CA ASP A 162 -24.92 8.26 0.73
C ASP A 162 -23.86 7.45 1.49
N PRO A 163 -23.22 6.46 0.84
CA PRO A 163 -22.33 5.51 1.50
C PRO A 163 -21.13 6.17 2.16
N HIS A 164 -20.62 7.28 1.61
CA HIS A 164 -19.48 7.98 2.19
C HIS A 164 -19.83 8.66 3.52
N ARG A 165 -21.00 9.30 3.60
CA ARG A 165 -21.46 9.92 4.84
C ARG A 165 -21.79 8.89 5.90
N THR A 166 -22.43 7.79 5.52
CA THR A 166 -22.71 6.66 6.44
C THR A 166 -21.40 6.12 7.02
N PHE A 167 -20.41 5.85 6.16
CA PHE A 167 -19.08 5.42 6.58
C PHE A 167 -18.43 6.36 7.58
N LEU A 168 -18.47 7.67 7.31
CA LEU A 168 -17.89 8.63 8.24
C LEU A 168 -18.58 8.69 9.59
N THR A 169 -19.92 8.57 9.60
CA THR A 169 -20.70 8.59 10.83
C THR A 169 -20.37 7.39 11.71
N GLU A 170 -20.24 6.21 11.11
CA GLU A 170 -19.84 4.97 11.79
C GLU A 170 -18.40 5.06 12.30
N LEU A 171 -17.46 5.51 11.45
CA LEU A 171 -16.05 5.68 11.81
C LEU A 171 -15.89 6.60 13.02
N VAL A 172 -16.56 7.76 13.01
CA VAL A 172 -16.51 8.71 14.14
C VAL A 172 -17.11 8.10 15.40
N SER A 173 -18.23 7.39 15.29
CA SER A 173 -18.86 6.70 16.43
C SER A 173 -17.93 5.65 17.05
N GLU A 174 -17.23 4.85 16.23
CA GLU A 174 -16.27 3.85 16.69
C GLU A 174 -15.02 4.45 17.34
N LEU A 175 -14.50 5.55 16.79
CA LEU A 175 -13.37 6.27 17.37
C LEU A 175 -13.72 6.87 18.74
N ILE A 176 -14.91 7.45 18.89
CA ILE A 176 -15.37 8.04 20.16
C ILE A 176 -15.69 6.96 21.20
N SER A 177 -16.38 5.89 20.80
CA SER A 177 -16.76 4.79 21.70
C SER A 177 -15.57 3.93 22.14
N GLY A 178 -14.44 3.99 21.43
CA GLY A 178 -13.25 3.19 21.73
C GLY A 178 -13.30 1.76 21.21
N ARG A 179 -14.33 1.39 20.43
CA ARG A 179 -14.51 0.05 19.83
C ARG A 179 -13.39 -0.35 18.87
N TRP A 180 -12.61 0.61 18.38
CA TRP A 180 -11.41 0.33 17.59
C TRP A 180 -10.38 -0.55 18.34
N LYS A 181 -10.43 -0.60 19.68
CA LYS A 181 -9.60 -1.50 20.49
C LYS A 181 -9.93 -2.98 20.29
N ASP A 182 -11.15 -3.26 19.85
CA ASP A 182 -11.63 -4.62 19.56
C ASP A 182 -11.31 -5.03 18.13
N ALA A 183 -10.71 -4.14 17.33
CA ALA A 183 -10.30 -4.46 15.97
C ALA A 183 -9.28 -5.62 15.97
N PRO A 184 -9.37 -6.55 15.01
CA PRO A 184 -8.40 -7.63 14.90
C PRO A 184 -6.98 -7.07 14.80
N SER A 185 -6.05 -7.59 15.60
CA SER A 185 -4.63 -7.26 15.46
C SER A 185 -4.15 -7.59 14.05
N ASP A 186 -3.21 -6.83 13.49
CA ASP A 186 -2.64 -7.01 12.15
C ASP A 186 -2.30 -8.47 11.80
N GLY A 187 -1.87 -9.28 12.77
CA GLY A 187 -1.60 -10.72 12.60
C GLY A 187 -2.82 -11.61 12.29
N ARG A 188 -4.05 -11.07 12.29
CA ARG A 188 -5.29 -11.76 11.89
C ARG A 188 -5.83 -11.26 10.55
N MET A 189 -5.22 -10.24 9.94
CA MET A 189 -5.65 -9.73 8.64
C MET A 189 -5.02 -10.57 7.52
N VAL A 190 -5.77 -11.53 7.00
CA VAL A 190 -5.38 -12.27 5.79
C VAL A 190 -5.63 -11.37 4.58
N PHE A 191 -4.59 -10.87 3.95
CA PHE A 191 -4.70 -10.18 2.67
C PHE A 191 -5.05 -11.20 1.57
N GLY A 192 -6.34 -11.40 1.32
CA GLY A 192 -6.81 -12.21 0.20
C GLY A 192 -6.60 -11.49 -1.12
N CYS A 193 -5.61 -11.90 -1.91
CA CYS A 193 -5.58 -11.59 -3.34
C CYS A 193 -6.47 -12.59 -4.09
N SER A 194 -7.78 -12.44 -4.01
CA SER A 194 -8.70 -13.10 -4.95
C SER A 194 -9.08 -12.10 -6.04
N VAL A 195 -8.24 -12.01 -7.06
CA VAL A 195 -8.69 -11.57 -8.39
C VAL A 195 -9.01 -12.86 -9.13
N ASP A 196 -10.28 -13.08 -9.44
CA ASP A 196 -10.77 -14.26 -10.14
C ASP A 196 -9.96 -14.48 -11.43
N ARG A 197 -9.13 -15.52 -11.42
CA ARG A 197 -8.58 -16.15 -12.62
C ARG A 197 -8.71 -17.65 -12.44
N GLU A 198 -9.54 -18.25 -13.30
CA GLU A 198 -9.57 -19.68 -13.53
C GLU A 198 -8.14 -20.13 -13.87
N ILE A 199 -7.51 -20.89 -12.97
CA ILE A 199 -6.25 -21.58 -13.22
C ILE A 199 -6.49 -23.06 -13.01
N ASP A 200 -6.09 -23.77 -14.05
CA ASP A 200 -6.16 -25.20 -14.28
C ASP A 200 -5.58 -26.05 -13.13
N THR A 201 -6.19 -27.20 -12.93
CA THR A 201 -6.04 -28.04 -11.75
C THR A 201 -4.86 -28.98 -11.91
N THR A 202 -3.67 -28.63 -11.40
CA THR A 202 -2.61 -29.62 -11.15
C THR A 202 -1.94 -29.42 -9.79
N VAL A 203 -2.53 -30.16 -8.85
CA VAL A 203 -2.02 -30.67 -7.56
C VAL A 203 -0.53 -30.43 -7.26
N MET A 204 -0.26 -29.58 -6.27
CA MET A 204 0.77 -29.86 -5.25
C MET A 204 0.14 -29.68 -3.87
N ALA A 205 0.25 -30.74 -3.06
CA ALA A 205 -0.46 -30.90 -1.81
C ALA A 205 -0.09 -29.83 -0.77
N THR A 206 -1.07 -29.03 -0.38
CA THR A 206 -1.07 -28.25 0.86
C THR A 206 -1.19 -29.20 2.06
N PRO A 207 -0.48 -28.98 3.18
CA PRO A 207 -0.73 -29.75 4.39
C PRO A 207 -2.19 -29.57 4.83
N PRO A 208 -2.86 -30.60 5.39
CA PRO A 208 -4.23 -30.48 5.84
C PRO A 208 -4.33 -29.43 6.94
N SER A 209 -5.24 -28.48 6.73
CA SER A 209 -5.70 -27.54 7.74
C SER A 209 -6.11 -28.30 8.99
N ILE A 210 -5.55 -27.93 10.14
CA ILE A 210 -6.06 -28.38 11.43
C ILE A 210 -7.42 -27.69 11.62
N ASP A 211 -8.50 -28.46 11.54
CA ASP A 211 -9.83 -28.03 11.96
C ASP A 211 -9.79 -27.74 13.46
N TYR A 212 -9.89 -26.46 13.81
CA TYR A 212 -10.20 -26.08 15.17
C TYR A 212 -11.72 -26.06 15.34
N PRO A 213 -12.27 -26.75 16.35
CA PRO A 213 -13.71 -26.71 16.60
C PRO A 213 -14.15 -25.28 16.90
N VAL A 214 -15.19 -24.85 16.21
CA VAL A 214 -15.94 -23.63 16.49
C VAL A 214 -16.58 -23.78 17.87
N THR A 215 -15.90 -23.30 18.91
CA THR A 215 -16.53 -23.09 20.21
C THR A 215 -17.18 -21.71 20.21
N ASN A 216 -18.51 -21.69 20.18
CA ASN A 216 -19.31 -20.56 20.66
C ASN A 216 -18.98 -20.35 22.15
N VAL A 217 -17.99 -19.52 22.44
CA VAL A 217 -17.70 -19.10 23.82
C VAL A 217 -18.48 -17.82 24.08
N HIS A 218 -19.66 -18.00 24.65
CA HIS A 218 -20.34 -16.96 25.41
C HIS A 218 -19.36 -16.45 26.49
N ASN A 219 -19.18 -15.13 26.49
CA ASN A 219 -18.39 -14.32 27.42
C ASN A 219 -18.35 -14.85 28.87
N PRO A 220 -17.23 -15.41 29.35
CA PRO A 220 -16.88 -15.25 30.75
C PRO A 220 -16.26 -13.86 30.86
N GLN A 221 -16.86 -12.99 31.65
CA GLN A 221 -16.30 -11.69 32.02
C GLN A 221 -14.79 -11.85 32.22
N MET A 222 -13.98 -11.24 31.34
CA MET A 222 -12.53 -11.20 31.49
C MET A 222 -12.23 -10.46 32.80
N GLN A 223 -12.10 -11.20 33.89
CA GLN A 223 -11.34 -10.74 35.03
C GLN A 223 -9.87 -10.92 34.66
N CYS A 224 -9.26 -9.83 34.20
CA CYS A 224 -7.81 -9.73 34.15
C CYS A 224 -7.27 -9.89 35.57
N GLU A 225 -6.64 -11.01 35.87
CA GLU A 225 -5.74 -11.09 37.02
C GLU A 225 -4.40 -10.47 36.62
N VAL A 226 -4.00 -9.42 37.34
CA VAL A 226 -2.76 -8.70 37.08
C VAL A 226 -1.58 -9.56 37.54
N MET A 227 -0.87 -10.21 36.61
CA MET A 227 0.48 -10.68 36.89
C MET A 227 1.48 -9.56 36.58
N SER A 228 2.01 -8.97 37.66
CA SER A 228 3.02 -7.92 37.61
C SER A 228 4.32 -8.41 36.98
N SER A 229 4.61 -7.98 35.75
CA SER A 229 5.99 -7.86 35.25
C SER A 229 6.51 -6.43 35.45
N LYS A 230 6.31 -5.87 36.65
CA LYS A 230 6.68 -4.48 36.94
C LYS A 230 7.23 -4.31 38.35
N GLN A 231 8.50 -4.69 38.56
CA GLN A 231 9.23 -4.18 39.71
C GLN A 231 9.61 -2.71 39.43
N LEU A 232 8.81 -1.79 39.97
CA LEU A 232 9.06 -0.34 39.91
C LEU A 232 10.09 0.04 40.99
N TYR A 233 11.33 0.30 40.59
CA TYR A 233 12.27 1.03 41.44
C TYR A 233 11.91 2.53 41.41
N LYS A 234 11.70 3.11 42.59
CA LYS A 234 11.04 4.42 42.77
C LYS A 234 11.81 5.63 42.23
N ASP A 235 13.08 5.51 41.84
CA ASP A 235 13.91 6.69 41.55
C ASP A 235 14.67 6.69 40.20
N LYS A 236 14.19 6.01 39.14
CA LYS A 236 14.89 6.04 37.84
C LYS A 236 13.99 6.28 36.64
N GLY A 237 14.42 7.23 35.79
CA GLY A 237 13.69 7.80 34.67
C GLY A 237 13.33 6.85 33.51
N ARG A 238 12.38 7.29 32.69
CA ARG A 238 11.60 6.54 31.67
C ARG A 238 12.38 5.73 30.61
N ARG A 239 13.71 5.86 30.47
CA ARG A 239 14.51 5.26 29.37
C ARG A 239 15.08 3.86 29.64
N LYS A 240 14.84 3.24 30.81
CA LYS A 240 15.51 1.98 31.22
C LYS A 240 14.59 0.76 31.32
N ARG A 241 13.61 0.61 30.43
CA ARG A 241 12.63 -0.49 30.51
C ARG A 241 12.46 -1.27 29.21
N GLU A 242 13.54 -1.76 28.62
CA GLU A 242 13.43 -2.73 27.53
C GLU A 242 14.53 -3.78 27.70
N TYR A 243 14.13 -5.04 27.92
CA TYR A 243 15.05 -6.18 27.87
C TYR A 243 14.94 -6.78 26.47
N VAL A 244 16.05 -6.80 25.72
CA VAL A 244 16.13 -7.40 24.38
C VAL A 244 17.23 -8.46 24.40
N ILE A 245 16.85 -9.74 24.27
CA ILE A 245 17.76 -10.88 24.35
C ILE A 245 18.83 -10.85 23.24
N CYS A 246 18.50 -10.33 22.04
CA CYS A 246 19.46 -10.24 20.93
C CYS A 246 20.59 -9.22 21.14
N HIS A 247 20.45 -8.27 22.07
CA HIS A 247 21.48 -7.27 22.35
C HIS A 247 22.73 -7.89 23.02
N TYR A 248 22.57 -9.01 23.72
CA TYR A 248 23.65 -9.64 24.48
C TYR A 248 24.58 -10.51 23.62
N GLU A 249 24.07 -11.01 22.49
CA GLU A 249 24.88 -11.70 21.46
C GLU A 249 25.46 -10.70 20.43
N GLY A 250 25.52 -9.40 20.77
CA GLY A 250 26.24 -8.38 19.99
C GLY A 250 25.61 -7.94 18.67
N ARG A 251 24.30 -8.18 18.46
CA ARG A 251 23.60 -7.75 17.23
C ARG A 251 22.67 -6.55 17.47
N TYR A 252 22.75 -5.56 16.58
CA TYR A 252 21.68 -4.57 16.41
C TYR A 252 20.44 -5.27 15.87
N PRO A 253 19.23 -4.97 16.38
CA PRO A 253 18.01 -5.61 15.90
C PRO A 253 17.78 -5.25 14.43
N THR A 254 18.11 -6.17 13.53
CA THR A 254 17.68 -6.14 12.13
C THR A 254 16.17 -6.45 12.07
N GLU A 255 15.42 -5.66 11.31
CA GLU A 255 13.96 -5.47 11.27
C GLU A 255 13.06 -6.69 10.94
N VAL A 256 13.43 -7.91 11.37
CA VAL A 256 12.50 -9.05 11.39
C VAL A 256 12.53 -9.68 12.79
N THR A 257 11.89 -8.99 13.74
CA THR A 257 11.59 -9.51 15.07
C THR A 257 10.14 -9.97 15.11
N ASP A 258 9.90 -11.25 15.39
CA ASP A 258 8.55 -11.72 15.73
C ASP A 258 8.24 -11.24 17.16
N HIS A 259 7.17 -10.44 17.29
CA HIS A 259 6.72 -9.89 18.56
C HIS A 259 5.76 -10.88 19.24
N TRP A 260 6.14 -11.42 20.40
CA TRP A 260 5.24 -12.31 21.14
C TRP A 260 4.33 -11.51 22.07
N LEU A 261 3.06 -11.41 21.68
CA LEU A 261 2.04 -10.52 22.26
C LEU A 261 1.74 -10.76 23.76
N THR A 262 2.07 -11.93 24.30
CA THR A 262 1.74 -12.27 25.69
C THR A 262 2.77 -11.74 26.70
N HIS A 263 4.01 -11.47 26.28
CA HIS A 263 5.10 -11.07 27.20
C HIS A 263 5.96 -9.88 26.74
N SER A 264 5.66 -9.28 25.58
CA SER A 264 6.36 -8.09 25.06
C SER A 264 7.88 -8.26 24.99
N VAL A 265 8.35 -9.38 24.42
CA VAL A 265 9.77 -9.66 24.18
C VAL A 265 10.00 -9.81 22.68
N CYS A 266 11.05 -9.16 22.16
CA CYS A 266 11.50 -9.30 20.77
C CYS A 266 12.57 -10.39 20.66
N LEU A 267 12.36 -11.39 19.80
CA LEU A 267 13.29 -12.50 19.59
C LEU A 267 13.69 -12.61 18.13
N CYS A 268 14.98 -12.88 17.86
CA CYS A 268 15.51 -13.09 16.52
C CYS A 268 15.36 -14.56 16.09
N ARG A 269 15.06 -14.80 14.81
CA ARG A 269 14.68 -16.13 14.28
C ARG A 269 15.86 -17.00 13.79
N VAL A 270 17.06 -16.45 13.62
CA VAL A 270 18.24 -17.18 13.08
C VAL A 270 19.51 -16.85 13.85
N VAL A 271 20.19 -17.89 14.34
CA VAL A 271 21.49 -17.83 15.05
C VAL A 271 22.58 -18.17 14.03
N HIS A 272 23.60 -17.31 13.88
CA HIS A 272 24.84 -17.68 13.20
C HIS A 272 25.95 -17.77 14.24
N GLY A 273 26.67 -18.89 14.23
CA GLY A 273 27.76 -19.16 15.15
C GLY A 273 28.99 -18.37 14.77
N ASP A 274 29.52 -17.63 15.74
CA ASP A 274 30.95 -17.67 16.06
C ASP A 274 31.22 -16.96 17.40
N ALA A 275 32.31 -17.40 18.04
CA ALA A 275 32.89 -17.01 19.32
C ALA A 275 32.39 -17.76 20.57
N ASP A 276 33.21 -18.72 21.00
CA ASP A 276 33.11 -19.50 22.24
C ASP A 276 33.44 -18.59 23.46
N THR A 277 32.51 -17.69 23.79
CA THR A 277 32.64 -16.81 24.96
C THR A 277 31.84 -17.36 26.15
N PRO A 278 32.31 -17.20 27.41
CA PRO A 278 31.70 -17.83 28.58
C PRO A 278 30.25 -17.39 28.86
N TYR A 279 29.81 -16.29 28.24
CA TYR A 279 28.48 -15.70 28.35
C TYR A 279 27.62 -15.91 27.09
N THR A 280 28.03 -16.79 26.16
CA THR A 280 27.23 -17.19 24.99
C THR A 280 26.75 -18.63 25.12
N CYS A 281 25.49 -18.88 24.78
CA CYS A 281 24.95 -20.23 24.80
C CYS A 281 25.51 -21.06 23.62
N PRO A 282 26.20 -22.18 23.87
CA PRO A 282 26.84 -22.98 22.82
C PRO A 282 25.82 -23.74 21.94
N GLN A 283 24.56 -23.85 22.39
CA GLN A 283 23.50 -24.54 21.66
C GLN A 283 22.87 -23.61 20.62
N ASN A 284 23.43 -23.62 19.40
CA ASN A 284 22.96 -22.79 18.29
C ASN A 284 21.60 -23.21 17.71
N THR A 285 21.15 -24.45 17.96
CA THR A 285 19.83 -24.96 17.55
C THR A 285 18.70 -24.53 18.46
N TRP A 286 19.00 -24.01 19.65
CA TRP A 286 18.00 -23.55 20.60
C TRP A 286 17.44 -22.19 20.20
N THR A 287 16.13 -22.04 20.38
CA THR A 287 15.48 -20.73 20.25
C THR A 287 16.04 -19.76 21.30
N CYS A 288 15.97 -18.46 21.04
CA CYS A 288 16.36 -17.45 22.02
C CYS A 288 15.62 -17.61 23.38
N TRP A 289 14.41 -18.16 23.36
CA TRP A 289 13.62 -18.47 24.56
C TRP A 289 14.18 -19.65 25.36
N ASP A 290 14.53 -20.75 24.68
CA ASP A 290 15.14 -21.91 25.32
C ASP A 290 16.52 -21.58 25.90
N LYS A 291 17.33 -20.79 25.17
CA LYS A 291 18.61 -20.29 25.66
C LYS A 291 18.43 -19.40 26.90
N PHE A 292 17.41 -18.55 26.92
CA PHE A 292 17.02 -17.82 28.12
C PHE A 292 16.69 -18.82 29.21
N HIS A 293 15.55 -19.49 29.24
CA HIS A 293 15.15 -20.26 30.44
C HIS A 293 16.12 -21.36 30.88
N ARG A 294 16.89 -21.96 29.97
CA ARG A 294 17.72 -23.14 30.27
C ARG A 294 19.20 -22.82 30.52
N PHE A 295 19.74 -21.72 29.98
CA PHE A 295 21.17 -21.42 30.05
C PHE A 295 21.50 -20.12 30.79
N TYR A 296 20.85 -18.99 30.45
CA TYR A 296 21.30 -17.69 30.96
C TYR A 296 20.90 -17.40 32.45
N PRO A 297 19.67 -17.68 32.93
CA PRO A 297 19.25 -17.63 34.32
C PRO A 297 19.94 -18.65 35.20
N THR A 298 20.15 -19.88 34.69
CA THR A 298 20.85 -20.93 35.45
C THR A 298 22.31 -20.58 35.70
N LYS A 299 22.93 -19.82 34.79
CA LYS A 299 24.29 -19.29 34.92
C LYS A 299 24.37 -17.96 35.69
N GLY A 300 23.25 -17.38 36.11
CA GLY A 300 23.23 -16.10 36.82
C GLY A 300 23.77 -14.92 36.00
N LEU A 301 23.69 -15.00 34.67
CA LEU A 301 24.27 -13.99 33.76
C LEU A 301 23.42 -12.72 33.61
N PHE A 302 22.33 -12.61 34.38
CA PHE A 302 21.49 -11.41 34.44
C PHE A 302 21.60 -10.77 35.81
N SER A 303 22.21 -9.59 35.87
CA SER A 303 22.13 -8.71 37.03
C SER A 303 20.99 -7.70 36.86
N ASP A 304 20.40 -7.27 37.97
CA ASP A 304 19.34 -6.25 38.04
C ASP A 304 19.72 -4.89 37.42
N ARG A 305 20.99 -4.74 37.02
CA ARG A 305 21.57 -3.53 36.42
C ARG A 305 21.80 -3.64 34.92
N GLY A 306 21.53 -4.79 34.30
CA GLY A 306 21.58 -4.98 32.84
C GLY A 306 22.98 -5.02 32.22
N ASN A 307 24.02 -5.15 33.04
CA ASN A 307 25.38 -5.43 32.58
C ASN A 307 25.83 -6.78 33.14
N ILE A 308 26.78 -7.40 32.44
CA ILE A 308 27.78 -8.26 33.10
C ILE A 308 28.38 -7.47 34.27
#